data_AF-A0A4Y2PQM6-F1
#
_entry.id   AF-A0A4Y2PQM6-F1
#
_cell.length_a   1.000
_cell.length_b   1.000
_cell.length_c   1.000
_cell.angle_alpha   90.00
_cell.angle_beta   90.00
_cell.angle_gamma   90.00
#
_symmetry.space_group_name_H-M   'P 1'
#
loop_
_entity.id
_entity.type
_entity.pdbx_description
1 polymer ?
#
loop_
_entity_poly.entity_id
_entity_poly.type
_entity_poly.pdbx_seq_one_letter_code
_entity_poly.pdbx_strand_id
1 'polypeptide(L)'
;MFASTSQSNDDGLRASYNISLLIAKSGKPHTIGEELILPAIEEVLKTVLHKPPFDVLKRTPLSNNTVQRRIDERSSDIESFLCNYLQTTHFSIQLDESTLPGNEALLLAYVRFVMDEEIHEKLLFAKTLKSDTKGESIFNVLSDFFCRKIYSIYKHYFGGSRWSSCHVRAIS
;
A
#
# COMPACT_ATOMS: atom_id res chain seq x y z
N MET A 1 17.11 34.85 13.78
CA MET A 1 15.65 34.61 13.70
C MET A 1 15.33 33.67 12.53
N PHE A 2 15.87 32.45 12.49
CA PHE A 2 15.66 31.50 11.36
C PHE A 2 15.28 30.07 11.79
N ALA A 3 15.04 29.81 13.08
CA ALA A 3 14.77 28.46 13.58
C ALA A 3 13.26 28.10 13.67
N SER A 4 12.36 29.08 13.67
CA SER A 4 10.91 28.85 13.86
C SER A 4 10.16 28.43 12.59
N THR A 5 10.72 28.73 11.41
CA THR A 5 10.09 28.43 10.11
C THR A 5 10.27 26.97 9.68
N SER A 6 11.36 26.32 10.09
CA SER A 6 11.67 24.92 9.72
C SER A 6 10.83 23.91 10.49
N GLN A 7 10.72 24.05 11.81
CA GLN A 7 9.92 23.14 12.66
C GLN A 7 8.45 23.12 12.24
N SER A 8 7.88 24.30 12.02
CA SER A 8 6.45 24.40 11.73
C SER A 8 6.08 23.89 10.32
N ASN A 9 7.03 23.82 9.38
CA ASN A 9 6.79 23.26 8.04
C ASN A 9 6.79 21.73 8.08
N ASP A 10 7.57 21.14 8.98
CA ASP A 10 7.58 19.70 9.21
C ASP A 10 6.24 19.23 9.79
N ASP A 11 5.65 19.98 10.71
CA ASP A 11 4.36 19.62 11.34
C ASP A 11 3.20 19.53 10.35
N GLY A 12 3.07 20.50 9.43
CA GLY A 12 2.02 20.47 8.39
C GLY A 12 2.20 19.34 7.38
N LEU A 13 3.45 19.08 6.99
CA LEU A 13 3.81 17.96 6.13
C LEU A 13 3.46 16.63 6.81
N ARG A 14 3.86 16.46 8.08
CA ARG A 14 3.55 15.29 8.91
C ARG A 14 2.04 15.09 9.09
N ALA A 15 1.31 16.16 9.38
CA ALA A 15 -0.15 16.12 9.50
C ALA A 15 -0.79 15.61 8.20
N SER A 16 -0.36 16.12 7.04
CA SER A 16 -0.90 15.66 5.77
C SER A 16 -0.59 14.18 5.48
N TYR A 17 0.59 13.64 5.86
CA TYR A 17 0.89 12.20 5.71
C TYR A 17 -0.01 11.35 6.60
N ASN A 18 -0.23 11.80 7.83
CA ASN A 18 -1.10 11.10 8.78
C ASN A 18 -2.56 11.10 8.28
N ILE A 19 -3.05 12.23 7.76
CA ILE A 19 -4.39 12.33 7.19
C ILE A 19 -4.51 11.44 5.95
N SER A 20 -3.54 11.46 5.02
CA SER A 20 -3.51 10.56 3.86
C SER A 20 -3.56 9.08 4.27
N LEU A 21 -2.85 8.70 5.34
CA LEU A 21 -2.92 7.35 5.90
C LEU A 21 -4.33 7.02 6.44
N LEU A 22 -5.00 7.97 7.11
CA LEU A 22 -6.37 7.78 7.59
C LEU A 22 -7.37 7.63 6.44
N ILE A 23 -7.21 8.41 5.36
CA ILE A 23 -8.02 8.28 4.14
C ILE A 23 -7.86 6.87 3.55
N ALA A 24 -6.62 6.40 3.38
CA ALA A 24 -6.35 5.05 2.87
C ALA A 24 -6.95 3.95 3.77
N LYS A 25 -6.75 4.04 5.09
CA LYS A 25 -7.27 3.06 6.05
C LYS A 25 -8.79 3.00 6.10
N SER A 26 -9.47 4.10 5.79
CA SER A 26 -10.93 4.16 5.76
C SER A 26 -11.54 3.80 4.40
N GLY A 27 -10.71 3.48 3.40
CA GLY A 27 -11.17 3.13 2.04
C GLY A 27 -11.91 4.27 1.35
N LYS A 28 -11.59 5.53 1.69
CA LYS A 28 -12.23 6.71 1.10
C LYS A 28 -11.49 7.19 -0.14
N PRO A 29 -12.19 7.81 -1.11
CA PRO A 29 -11.53 8.41 -2.27
C PRO A 29 -10.58 9.52 -1.83
N HIS A 30 -9.50 9.72 -2.57
CA HIS A 30 -8.50 10.75 -2.26
C HIS A 30 -9.07 12.18 -2.29
N THR A 31 -10.12 12.40 -3.07
CA THR A 31 -10.84 13.68 -3.17
C THR A 31 -11.45 14.13 -1.84
N ILE A 32 -11.66 13.21 -0.88
CA ILE A 32 -12.20 13.57 0.44
C ILE A 32 -11.31 14.58 1.19
N GLY A 33 -10.01 14.62 0.85
CA GLY A 33 -9.05 15.59 1.37
C GLY A 33 -9.47 17.04 1.08
N GLU A 34 -9.84 17.31 -0.17
CA GLU A 34 -10.25 18.64 -0.64
C GLU A 34 -11.74 18.91 -0.48
N GLU A 35 -12.59 17.89 -0.66
CA GLU A 35 -14.05 18.04 -0.61
C GLU A 35 -14.59 18.23 0.82
N LEU A 36 -13.94 17.64 1.82
CA LEU A 36 -14.47 17.62 3.20
C LEU A 36 -13.44 18.00 4.25
N ILE A 37 -12.23 17.42 4.20
CA ILE A 37 -11.27 17.56 5.30
C ILE A 37 -10.71 18.99 5.37
N LEU A 38 -10.30 19.58 4.24
CA LEU A 38 -9.83 20.97 4.21
C LEU A 38 -10.91 21.97 4.66
N PRO A 39 -12.17 21.92 4.16
CA PRO A 39 -13.25 22.75 4.67
C PRO A 39 -13.51 22.58 6.17
N ALA A 40 -13.47 21.34 6.68
CA ALA A 40 -13.67 21.08 8.10
C ALA A 40 -12.56 21.68 8.96
N ILE A 41 -11.29 21.56 8.53
CA ILE A 41 -10.15 22.20 9.19
C ILE A 41 -10.34 23.73 9.18
N GLU A 42 -10.74 24.29 8.04
CA GLU A 42 -10.96 25.72 7.89
C GLU A 42 -12.03 26.24 8.88
N GLU A 43 -13.15 25.55 8.98
CA GLU A 43 -14.26 25.91 9.88
C GLU A 43 -13.82 25.89 11.35
N VAL A 44 -13.10 24.85 11.77
CA VAL A 44 -12.56 24.74 13.14
C VAL A 44 -11.56 25.87 13.44
N LEU A 45 -10.67 26.18 12.50
CA LEU A 45 -9.70 27.27 12.66
C LEU A 45 -10.39 28.63 12.83
N LYS A 46 -11.43 28.89 12.04
CA LYS A 46 -12.20 30.16 12.07
C LYS A 46 -13.08 30.29 13.31
N THR A 47 -13.84 29.24 13.65
CA THR A 47 -14.89 29.32 14.67
C THR A 47 -14.42 28.98 16.07
N VAL A 48 -13.60 27.94 16.23
CA VAL A 48 -13.18 27.44 17.55
C VAL A 48 -11.88 28.12 17.98
N LEU A 49 -10.93 28.25 17.06
CA LEU A 49 -9.60 28.78 17.39
C LEU A 49 -9.44 30.27 17.05
N HIS A 50 -10.37 30.85 16.31
CA HIS A 50 -10.32 32.24 15.84
C HIS A 50 -8.98 32.61 15.18
N LYS A 51 -8.42 31.69 14.39
CA LYS A 51 -7.14 31.84 13.69
C LYS A 51 -7.36 31.95 12.18
N PRO A 52 -6.52 32.73 11.47
CA PRO A 52 -6.55 32.75 10.01
C PRO A 52 -6.16 31.37 9.46
N PRO A 53 -6.99 30.74 8.62
CA PRO A 53 -6.74 29.36 8.19
C PRO A 53 -5.67 29.24 7.10
N PHE A 54 -5.38 30.35 6.39
CA PHE A 54 -4.52 30.36 5.20
C PHE A 54 -3.16 29.67 5.43
N ASP A 55 -2.47 30.01 6.52
CA ASP A 55 -1.14 29.46 6.80
C ASP A 55 -1.19 27.95 7.12
N VAL A 56 -2.23 27.48 7.79
CA VAL A 56 -2.36 26.06 8.17
C VAL A 56 -2.73 25.21 6.95
N LEU A 57 -3.69 25.67 6.14
CA LEU A 57 -4.14 24.96 4.95
C LEU A 57 -3.02 24.88 3.90
N LYS A 58 -2.27 25.97 3.70
CA LYS A 58 -1.12 26.00 2.78
C LYS A 58 -0.04 24.97 3.13
N ARG A 59 0.13 24.68 4.43
CA ARG A 59 1.16 23.77 4.94
C ARG A 59 0.72 22.33 5.05
N THR A 60 -0.59 22.09 4.95
CA THR A 60 -1.21 20.76 5.03
C THR A 60 -1.84 20.42 3.68
N PRO A 61 -1.04 20.17 2.62
CA PRO A 61 -1.60 19.96 1.29
C PRO A 61 -2.34 18.62 1.26
N LEU A 62 -3.62 18.66 0.94
CA LEU A 62 -4.52 17.50 0.90
C LEU A 62 -5.29 17.40 -0.41
N SER A 63 -4.77 18.00 -1.49
CA SER A 63 -5.34 17.83 -2.82
C SER A 63 -5.35 16.36 -3.22
N ASN A 64 -6.28 15.97 -4.10
CA ASN A 64 -6.41 14.61 -4.61
C ASN A 64 -5.05 13.98 -4.99
N ASN A 65 -4.24 14.70 -5.78
CA ASN A 65 -2.93 14.24 -6.24
C ASN A 65 -1.91 14.12 -5.09
N THR A 66 -1.99 15.00 -4.09
CA THR A 66 -1.08 14.94 -2.94
C THR A 66 -1.38 13.75 -2.06
N VAL A 67 -2.67 13.51 -1.78
CA VAL A 67 -3.11 12.35 -1.00
C VAL A 67 -2.71 11.06 -1.70
N GLN A 68 -2.96 10.97 -3.02
CA GLN A 68 -2.51 9.84 -3.84
C GLN A 68 -1.01 9.60 -3.71
N ARG A 69 -0.18 10.61 -4.02
CA ARG A 69 1.28 10.48 -3.99
C ARG A 69 1.80 9.99 -2.63
N ARG A 70 1.26 10.51 -1.54
CA ARG A 70 1.68 10.12 -0.17
C ARG A 70 1.29 8.69 0.18
N ILE A 71 0.13 8.23 -0.30
CA ILE A 71 -0.30 6.84 -0.15
C ILE A 71 0.61 5.93 -0.97
N ASP A 72 0.92 6.32 -2.22
CA ASP A 72 1.80 5.55 -3.11
C ASP A 72 3.24 5.45 -2.57
N GLU A 73 3.80 6.56 -2.07
CA GLU A 73 5.12 6.59 -1.42
C GLU A 73 5.16 5.64 -0.22
N ARG A 74 4.15 5.76 0.66
CA ARG A 74 4.05 4.88 1.83
C ARG A 74 3.86 3.41 1.43
N SER A 75 3.08 3.14 0.39
CA SER A 75 2.87 1.79 -0.14
C SER A 75 4.17 1.20 -0.67
N SER A 76 4.94 2.00 -1.41
CA SER A 76 6.24 1.61 -1.96
C SER A 76 7.26 1.26 -0.87
N ASP A 77 7.29 2.04 0.22
CA ASP A 77 8.17 1.77 1.36
C ASP A 77 7.81 0.44 2.05
N ILE A 78 6.51 0.20 2.26
CA ILE A 78 6.01 -1.05 2.87
C ILE A 78 6.30 -2.24 1.96
N GLU A 79 6.06 -2.11 0.65
CA GLU A 79 6.35 -3.15 -0.34
C GLU A 79 7.84 -3.49 -0.35
N SER A 80 8.70 -2.46 -0.34
CA SER A 80 10.16 -2.64 -0.34
C SER A 80 10.65 -3.33 0.93
N PHE A 81 10.15 -2.91 2.10
CA PHE A 81 10.43 -3.57 3.37
C PHE A 81 10.03 -5.04 3.33
N LEU A 82 8.80 -5.33 2.89
CA LEU A 82 8.28 -6.69 2.80
C LEU A 82 9.11 -7.55 1.83
N CYS A 83 9.44 -7.02 0.65
CA CYS A 83 10.26 -7.72 -0.35
C CYS A 83 11.67 -8.06 0.18
N ASN A 84 12.28 -7.14 0.94
CA ASN A 84 13.58 -7.38 1.56
C ASN A 84 13.49 -8.42 2.68
N TYR A 85 12.45 -8.35 3.51
CA TYR A 85 12.24 -9.27 4.62
C TYR A 85 11.97 -10.71 4.13
N LEU A 86 11.16 -10.86 3.08
CA LEU A 86 10.83 -12.16 2.49
C LEU A 86 12.04 -12.89 1.89
N GLN A 87 13.13 -12.18 1.57
CA GLN A 87 14.36 -12.81 1.07
C GLN A 87 15.12 -13.59 2.13
N THR A 88 14.93 -13.26 3.41
CA THR A 88 15.71 -13.80 4.52
C THR A 88 14.88 -14.64 5.49
N THR A 89 13.56 -14.71 5.28
CA THR A 89 12.64 -15.44 6.16
C THR A 89 11.88 -16.53 5.40
N HIS A 90 11.37 -17.50 6.14
CA HIS A 90 10.41 -18.47 5.61
C HIS A 90 9.02 -17.86 5.65
N PHE A 91 8.25 -18.10 4.59
CA PHE A 91 6.89 -17.59 4.46
C PHE A 91 6.02 -18.59 3.71
N SER A 92 4.71 -18.40 3.80
CA SER A 92 3.73 -19.06 2.93
C SER A 92 2.94 -18.03 2.15
N ILE A 93 2.46 -18.40 0.97
CA ILE A 93 1.62 -17.55 0.12
C ILE A 93 0.24 -18.18 0.02
N GLN A 94 -0.78 -17.36 0.19
CA GLN A 94 -2.16 -17.69 -0.16
C GLN A 94 -2.57 -16.86 -1.36
N LEU A 95 -3.10 -17.53 -2.38
CA LEU A 95 -3.68 -16.88 -3.55
C LEU A 95 -5.20 -16.96 -3.43
N ASP A 96 -5.87 -15.85 -3.73
CA ASP A 96 -7.32 -15.74 -3.75
C ASP A 96 -7.76 -15.04 -5.04
N GLU A 97 -8.85 -15.50 -5.63
CA GLU A 97 -9.42 -14.95 -6.85
C GLU A 97 -10.73 -14.25 -6.56
N SER A 98 -10.82 -12.98 -6.92
CA SER A 98 -12.03 -12.17 -6.75
C SER A 98 -12.54 -11.67 -8.10
N THR A 99 -13.85 -11.51 -8.25
CA THR A 99 -14.46 -10.96 -9.48
C THR A 99 -14.91 -9.53 -9.23
N LEU A 100 -14.42 -8.60 -10.03
CA LEU A 100 -14.87 -7.21 -10.01
C LEU A 100 -16.21 -7.06 -10.76
N PRO A 101 -17.02 -6.03 -10.48
CA PRO A 101 -18.31 -5.81 -11.14
C PRO A 101 -18.26 -5.76 -12.68
N GLY A 102 -17.09 -5.47 -13.26
CA GLY A 102 -16.85 -5.49 -14.71
C GLY A 102 -16.57 -6.87 -15.32
N ASN A 103 -16.78 -7.96 -14.57
CA ASN A 103 -16.40 -9.33 -14.95
C ASN A 103 -14.88 -9.51 -15.17
N GLU A 104 -14.08 -8.65 -14.53
CA GLU A 104 -12.63 -8.75 -14.47
C GLU A 104 -12.23 -9.62 -13.27
N ALA A 105 -11.33 -10.57 -13.49
CA ALA A 105 -10.77 -11.38 -12.40
C ALA A 105 -9.58 -10.67 -11.75
N LEU A 106 -9.54 -10.63 -10.43
CA LEU A 106 -8.50 -10.04 -9.61
C LEU A 106 -7.82 -11.14 -8.81
N LEU A 107 -6.52 -11.30 -9.01
CA LEU A 107 -5.68 -12.19 -8.22
C LEU A 107 -5.11 -11.42 -7.03
N LEU A 108 -5.48 -11.86 -5.83
CA LEU A 108 -4.95 -11.40 -4.55
C LEU A 108 -3.89 -12.38 -4.07
N ALA A 109 -2.72 -11.87 -3.70
CA ALA A 109 -1.67 -12.67 -3.09
C ALA A 109 -1.41 -12.17 -1.67
N TYR A 110 -1.65 -13.03 -0.69
CA TYR A 110 -1.33 -12.80 0.72
C TYR A 110 -0.08 -13.57 1.09
N VAL A 111 0.79 -12.95 1.89
CA VAL A 111 1.98 -13.59 2.45
C VAL A 111 1.84 -13.70 3.96
N ARG A 112 2.18 -14.88 4.50
CA ARG A 112 2.23 -15.15 5.93
C ARG A 112 3.65 -15.48 6.34
N PHE A 113 4.18 -14.76 7.32
CA PHE A 113 5.54 -14.93 7.85
C PHE A 113 5.55 -14.74 9.36
N VAL A 114 6.60 -15.25 10.02
CA VAL A 114 6.82 -15.04 11.45
C VAL A 114 7.76 -13.85 11.63
N MET A 115 7.36 -12.87 12.43
CA MET A 115 8.17 -11.72 12.86
C MET A 115 7.93 -11.53 14.35
N ASP A 116 8.99 -11.37 15.13
CA ASP A 116 8.91 -11.20 16.59
C ASP A 116 8.04 -12.27 17.29
N GLU A 117 8.19 -13.54 16.88
CA GLU A 117 7.42 -14.70 17.37
C GLU A 117 5.91 -14.68 17.07
N GLU A 118 5.42 -13.67 16.35
CA GLU A 118 4.03 -13.56 15.91
C GLU A 118 3.88 -13.88 14.41
N ILE A 119 2.75 -14.48 14.04
CA ILE A 119 2.40 -14.71 12.64
C ILE A 119 1.75 -13.44 12.10
N HIS A 120 2.35 -12.86 11.07
CA HIS A 120 1.79 -11.72 10.35
C HIS A 120 1.30 -12.15 8.97
N GLU A 121 0.12 -11.66 8.60
CA GLU A 121 -0.42 -11.74 7.25
C GLU A 121 -0.41 -10.35 6.61
N LYS A 122 0.05 -10.26 5.36
CA LYS A 122 0.07 -9.03 4.56
C LYS A 122 -0.36 -9.31 3.13
N LEU A 123 -1.09 -8.37 2.54
CA LEU A 123 -1.35 -8.37 1.10
C LEU A 123 -0.03 -8.02 0.38
N LEU A 124 0.45 -8.93 -0.46
CA LEU A 124 1.66 -8.77 -1.26
C LEU A 124 1.36 -8.01 -2.56
N PHE A 125 0.30 -8.40 -3.28
CA PHE A 125 -0.21 -7.66 -4.42
C PHE A 125 -1.68 -7.99 -4.71
N ALA A 126 -2.33 -7.10 -5.45
CA ALA A 126 -3.61 -7.32 -6.10
C ALA A 126 -3.45 -6.98 -7.59
N LYS A 127 -3.65 -7.94 -8.49
CA LYS A 127 -3.43 -7.75 -9.94
C LYS A 127 -4.58 -8.32 -10.76
N THR A 128 -5.04 -7.57 -11.76
CA THR A 128 -6.05 -8.06 -12.71
C THR A 128 -5.47 -9.16 -13.60
N LEU A 129 -6.22 -10.25 -13.76
CA LEU A 129 -5.94 -11.32 -14.71
C LEU A 129 -6.53 -10.92 -16.08
N LYS A 130 -5.67 -10.76 -17.08
CA LYS A 130 -6.05 -10.23 -18.41
C LYS A 130 -6.70 -11.26 -19.33
N SER A 131 -6.44 -12.55 -19.11
CA SER A 131 -6.77 -13.62 -20.05
C SER A 131 -7.83 -14.56 -19.50
N ASP A 132 -7.48 -15.30 -18.44
CA ASP A 132 -8.29 -16.32 -17.82
C ASP A 132 -7.87 -16.54 -16.37
N THR A 133 -8.63 -17.37 -15.66
CA THR A 133 -8.38 -17.84 -14.29
C THR A 133 -7.69 -19.21 -14.26
N LYS A 134 -6.94 -19.56 -15.31
CA LYS A 134 -6.22 -20.84 -15.32
C LYS A 134 -4.98 -20.75 -14.43
N GLY A 135 -4.60 -21.90 -13.86
CA GLY A 135 -3.41 -22.03 -13.03
C GLY A 135 -2.12 -21.52 -13.69
N GLU A 136 -1.99 -21.62 -15.01
CA GLU A 136 -0.84 -21.09 -15.76
C GLU A 136 -0.80 -19.55 -15.74
N SER A 137 -1.93 -18.87 -15.99
CA SER A 137 -2.03 -17.41 -15.94
C SER A 137 -1.69 -16.88 -14.54
N ILE A 138 -2.21 -17.55 -13.51
CA ILE A 138 -1.94 -17.23 -12.10
C ILE A 138 -0.44 -17.42 -11.78
N PHE A 139 0.14 -18.55 -12.20
CA PHE A 139 1.56 -18.83 -12.02
C PHE A 139 2.43 -17.77 -12.70
N ASN A 140 2.10 -17.38 -13.93
CA ASN A 140 2.85 -16.36 -14.66
C ASN A 140 2.81 -15.00 -13.97
N VAL A 141 1.67 -14.59 -13.42
CA VAL A 141 1.54 -13.34 -12.66
C VAL A 141 2.38 -13.36 -11.38
N LEU A 142 2.34 -14.48 -10.65
CA LEU A 142 3.14 -14.66 -9.43
C LEU A 142 4.64 -14.68 -9.74
N SER A 143 5.04 -15.42 -10.77
CA SER A 143 6.42 -15.55 -11.24
C SER A 143 6.98 -14.21 -11.72
N ASP A 144 6.23 -13.45 -12.50
CA ASP A 144 6.61 -12.10 -12.95
C ASP A 144 6.81 -11.14 -11.77
N PHE A 145 5.95 -11.23 -10.74
CA PHE A 145 6.12 -10.43 -9.52
C PHE A 145 7.45 -10.75 -8.82
N PHE A 146 7.73 -12.02 -8.54
CA PHE A 146 8.97 -12.42 -7.87
C PHE A 146 10.21 -12.15 -8.73
N CYS A 147 10.14 -12.35 -10.05
CA CYS A 147 11.25 -12.07 -10.96
C CYS A 147 11.66 -10.59 -10.91
N ARG A 148 10.67 -9.67 -10.94
CA ARG A 148 10.93 -8.23 -10.94
C ARG A 148 11.32 -7.67 -9.59
N LYS A 149 10.69 -8.14 -8.52
CA LYS A 149 10.77 -7.51 -7.19
C LYS A 149 11.65 -8.28 -6.22
N ILE A 150 11.81 -9.59 -6.40
CA ILE A 150 12.56 -10.44 -5.47
C ILE A 150 13.33 -11.55 -6.21
N TYR A 151 14.30 -11.14 -7.03
CA TYR A 151 15.05 -12.05 -7.90
C TYR A 151 15.71 -13.24 -7.18
N SER A 152 16.12 -13.05 -5.90
CA SER A 152 16.66 -14.14 -5.07
C SER A 152 15.63 -15.25 -4.82
N ILE A 153 14.39 -14.88 -4.49
CA ILE A 153 13.27 -15.83 -4.33
C ILE A 153 12.95 -16.47 -5.68
N TYR A 154 12.93 -15.69 -6.76
CA TYR A 154 12.73 -16.24 -8.11
C TYR A 154 13.72 -17.38 -8.41
N LYS A 155 15.01 -17.16 -8.18
CA LYS A 155 16.04 -18.18 -8.43
C LYS A 155 15.88 -19.41 -7.55
N HIS A 156 15.55 -19.23 -6.28
CA HIS A 156 15.43 -20.34 -5.32
C HIS A 156 14.17 -21.19 -5.53
N TYR A 157 13.04 -20.55 -5.83
CA TYR A 157 11.74 -21.22 -5.92
C TYR A 157 11.28 -21.53 -7.35
N PHE A 158 11.76 -20.78 -8.35
CA PHE A 158 11.28 -20.86 -9.74
C PHE A 158 12.39 -21.14 -10.77
N GLY A 159 13.66 -21.13 -10.36
CA GLY A 159 14.82 -21.30 -11.25
C GLY A 159 15.21 -22.75 -11.60
N GLY A 160 14.53 -23.76 -11.03
CA GLY A 160 14.80 -25.17 -11.28
C GLY A 160 13.66 -25.87 -12.05
N SER A 161 13.99 -26.78 -12.97
CA SER A 161 13.05 -27.51 -13.85
C SER A 161 12.07 -28.46 -13.12
N ARG A 162 11.98 -28.39 -11.80
CA ARG A 162 11.11 -29.23 -10.98
C ARG A 162 10.75 -28.44 -9.73
N TRP A 163 9.47 -28.16 -9.58
CA TRP A 163 8.88 -27.60 -8.37
C TRP A 163 9.37 -28.38 -7.14
N SER A 164 10.27 -27.79 -6.35
CA SER A 164 10.61 -28.33 -5.04
C SER A 164 9.48 -27.94 -4.07
N SER A 165 8.82 -28.98 -3.56
CA SER A 165 7.64 -28.96 -2.70
C SER A 165 7.56 -27.76 -1.75
N CYS A 166 6.69 -26.81 -2.09
CA CYS A 166 6.10 -25.89 -1.13
C CYS A 166 4.59 -25.95 -1.35
N HIS A 167 3.85 -26.08 -0.24
CA HIS A 167 2.40 -26.10 -0.20
C HIS A 167 1.83 -24.74 -0.63
N VAL A 168 1.83 -24.45 -1.93
CA VAL A 168 0.94 -23.44 -2.52
C VAL A 168 -0.44 -24.08 -2.51
N ARG A 169 -1.20 -23.89 -1.41
CA ARG A 169 -2.63 -24.16 -1.44
C ARG A 169 -3.28 -22.97 -2.14
N ALA A 170 -3.54 -23.12 -3.44
CA ALA A 170 -4.64 -22.40 -4.05
C ALA A 170 -5.91 -22.87 -3.32
N ILE A 171 -6.56 -21.97 -2.59
CA ILE A 171 -7.88 -22.27 -2.04
C ILE A 171 -8.84 -21.92 -3.17
N SER A 172 -9.25 -22.94 -3.94
CA SER A 172 -10.41 -22.89 -4.82
C SER A 172 -11.67 -23.24 -4.04
#